data_AF-A0A090X731-F1
#
_entry.id   AF-A0A090X731-F1
#
_cell.length_a   1.000
_cell.length_b   1.000
_cell.length_c   1.000
_cell.angle_alpha   90.00
_cell.angle_beta   90.00
_cell.angle_gamma   90.00
#
_symmetry.space_group_name_H-M   'P 1'
#
loop_
_entity.id
_entity.type
_entity.pdbx_description
1 polymer ?
#
loop_
_entity_poly.entity_id
_entity_poly.type
_entity_poly.pdbx_seq_one_letter_code
_entity_poly.pdbx_strand_id
1 'polypeptide(L)'
;MTDKLINENGEEVMFDEPTGWELPPKGFEVKDNGYLAPEADGSHVQVKVAEDSERLQLLTPFTPLGNDISGAKLLIKAFGKCTTDHISMAGPWLRFRGHLDNISNNCLIGAVNAFGQKTNFVKNQITGDYGGVPDTARAYKAAGIKTVVVGDHNYGEGSSREHAAMEPSI
;
A
#
# COMPACT_ATOMS: atom_id res chain seq x y z
N MET A 1 4.16 -25.37 -26.11
CA MET A 1 2.72 -25.50 -26.45
C MET A 1 2.59 -26.64 -27.44
N THR A 2 1.72 -27.61 -27.19
CA THR A 2 1.48 -28.77 -28.10
C THR A 2 0.09 -28.72 -28.74
N ASP A 3 -0.70 -27.72 -28.37
CA ASP A 3 -2.09 -27.59 -28.80
C ASP A 3 -2.16 -26.96 -30.19
N LYS A 4 -3.12 -27.44 -30.98
CA LYS A 4 -3.40 -26.96 -32.33
C LYS A 4 -4.51 -25.91 -32.31
N LEU A 5 -4.44 -24.98 -33.25
CA LEU A 5 -5.48 -23.98 -33.52
C LEU A 5 -6.02 -24.18 -34.92
N ILE A 6 -7.26 -23.74 -35.16
CA ILE A 6 -7.85 -23.73 -36.49
C ILE A 6 -7.72 -22.32 -37.06
N ASN A 7 -7.08 -22.19 -38.23
CA ASN A 7 -6.98 -20.91 -38.93
C ASN A 7 -8.30 -20.57 -39.68
N GLU A 8 -8.36 -19.39 -40.30
CA GLU A 8 -9.55 -18.95 -41.05
C GLU A 8 -9.91 -19.84 -42.25
N ASN A 9 -8.97 -20.67 -42.71
CA ASN A 9 -9.18 -21.64 -43.79
C ASN A 9 -9.67 -23.01 -43.27
N GLY A 10 -9.87 -23.16 -41.96
CA GLY A 10 -10.28 -24.43 -41.36
C GLY A 10 -9.14 -25.42 -41.13
N GLU A 11 -7.88 -24.98 -41.26
CA GLU A 11 -6.70 -25.85 -41.16
C GLU A 11 -6.13 -25.85 -39.75
N GLU A 12 -5.68 -27.02 -39.30
CA GLU A 12 -4.93 -27.16 -38.05
C GLU A 12 -3.52 -26.56 -38.19
N VAL A 13 -3.24 -25.52 -37.43
CA VAL A 13 -1.93 -24.87 -37.32
C VAL A 13 -1.39 -24.99 -35.90
N MET A 14 -0.06 -24.98 -35.77
CA MET A 14 0.63 -24.86 -34.50
C MET A 14 1.51 -23.62 -34.54
N PHE A 15 1.71 -22.98 -33.39
CA PHE A 15 2.71 -21.92 -33.29
C PHE A 15 4.10 -22.53 -33.26
N ASP A 16 4.99 -21.99 -34.10
CA ASP A 16 6.41 -22.16 -33.91
C ASP A 16 6.87 -21.43 -32.64
N GLU A 17 8.00 -21.86 -32.10
CA GLU A 17 8.61 -21.17 -30.95
C GLU A 17 8.95 -19.71 -31.34
N PRO A 18 8.54 -18.72 -30.55
CA PRO A 18 8.83 -17.33 -30.86
C PRO A 18 10.34 -17.09 -30.83
N THR A 19 10.89 -16.55 -31.91
CA THR A 19 12.29 -16.13 -32.00
C THR A 19 12.40 -14.61 -32.08
N GLY A 20 13.49 -14.05 -31.58
CA GLY A 20 13.72 -12.61 -31.56
C GLY A 20 15.18 -12.27 -31.29
N TRP A 21 15.52 -10.99 -31.47
CA TRP A 21 16.83 -10.46 -31.09
C TRP A 21 16.86 -10.24 -29.58
N GLU A 22 17.87 -10.80 -28.88
CA GLU A 22 18.07 -10.57 -27.45
C GLU A 22 18.31 -9.08 -27.14
N LEU A 23 19.05 -8.40 -28.03
CA LEU A 23 19.27 -6.96 -28.00
C LEU A 23 19.06 -6.38 -29.41
N PRO A 24 18.59 -5.13 -29.54
CA PRO A 24 18.48 -4.49 -30.84
C PRO A 24 19.86 -4.41 -31.53
N PRO A 25 20.04 -4.99 -32.73
CA PRO A 25 21.35 -5.02 -33.40
C PRO A 25 21.94 -3.64 -33.74
N LYS A 26 21.10 -2.61 -33.77
CA LYS A 26 21.48 -1.21 -34.05
C LYS A 26 21.65 -0.37 -32.78
N GLY A 27 21.60 -1.00 -31.60
CA GLY A 27 21.54 -0.30 -30.32
C GLY A 27 20.13 0.20 -29.97
N PHE A 28 19.99 0.80 -28.80
CA PHE A 28 18.72 1.35 -28.30
C PHE A 28 18.49 2.76 -28.85
N GLU A 29 17.35 3.00 -29.49
CA GLU A 29 16.93 4.34 -29.87
C GLU A 29 16.48 5.11 -28.61
N VAL A 30 16.99 6.33 -28.42
CA VAL A 30 16.62 7.23 -27.32
C VAL A 30 16.25 8.58 -27.92
N LYS A 31 14.97 8.96 -27.86
CA LYS A 31 14.50 10.29 -28.30
C LYS A 31 14.56 11.31 -27.17
N ASP A 32 14.02 10.93 -26.01
CA ASP A 32 14.08 11.67 -24.76
C ASP A 32 14.29 10.62 -23.66
N ASN A 33 15.33 10.78 -22.85
CA ASN A 33 15.65 9.84 -21.77
C ASN A 33 14.86 10.16 -20.48
N GLY A 34 14.07 11.23 -20.46
CA GLY A 34 13.27 11.67 -19.32
C GLY A 34 14.10 12.11 -18.11
N TYR A 35 15.41 12.26 -18.27
CA TYR A 35 16.32 12.64 -17.18
C TYR A 35 16.40 14.15 -17.05
N LEU A 36 16.13 14.64 -15.85
CA LEU A 36 16.34 16.03 -15.46
C LEU A 36 17.47 16.05 -14.43
N ALA A 37 18.60 16.63 -14.79
CA ALA A 37 19.72 16.80 -13.87
C ALA A 37 19.39 17.85 -12.80
N PRO A 38 19.83 17.67 -11.55
CA PRO A 38 19.76 18.74 -10.56
C PRO A 38 20.68 19.89 -10.99
N GLU A 39 20.28 21.12 -10.64
CA GLU A 39 21.12 22.29 -10.84
C GLU A 39 22.36 22.21 -9.94
N ALA A 40 23.51 22.66 -10.47
CA ALA A 40 24.76 22.70 -9.70
C ALA A 40 24.65 23.66 -8.50
N ASP A 41 23.89 24.75 -8.65
CA ASP A 41 23.53 25.67 -7.56
C ASP A 41 22.01 25.77 -7.44
N GLY A 42 21.45 24.97 -6.53
CA GLY A 42 20.02 24.97 -6.21
C GLY A 42 19.61 25.96 -5.12
N SER A 43 20.45 26.93 -4.74
CA SER A 43 20.19 27.82 -3.59
C SER A 43 18.92 28.67 -3.73
N HIS A 44 18.47 28.91 -4.96
CA HIS A 44 17.23 29.64 -5.25
C HIS A 44 15.98 28.74 -5.29
N VAL A 45 16.13 27.41 -5.29
CA VAL A 45 15.01 26.47 -5.39
C VAL A 45 14.21 26.46 -4.09
N GLN A 46 12.91 26.72 -4.20
CA GLN A 46 11.97 26.65 -3.07
C GLN A 46 11.02 25.47 -3.24
N VAL A 47 11.15 24.48 -2.37
CA VAL A 47 10.18 23.38 -2.28
C VAL A 47 9.05 23.80 -1.34
N LYS A 48 7.84 23.92 -1.89
CA LYS A 48 6.65 24.32 -1.13
C LYS A 48 5.62 23.20 -1.14
N VAL A 49 5.04 22.94 0.03
CA VAL A 49 3.88 22.05 0.21
C VAL A 49 2.74 22.93 0.69
N ALA A 50 1.64 22.97 -0.06
CA ALA A 50 0.48 23.77 0.31
C ALA A 50 -0.25 23.13 1.50
N GLU A 51 -0.73 23.95 2.44
CA GLU A 51 -1.41 23.48 3.65
C GLU A 51 -2.74 22.76 3.35
N ASP A 52 -3.39 23.12 2.24
CA ASP A 52 -4.65 22.55 1.74
C ASP A 52 -4.44 21.50 0.64
N SER A 53 -3.19 21.07 0.41
CA SER A 53 -2.91 20.04 -0.60
C SER A 53 -3.54 18.71 -0.19
N GLU A 54 -4.34 18.11 -1.07
CA GLU A 54 -4.82 16.73 -0.87
C GLU A 54 -3.77 15.67 -1.27
N ARG A 55 -2.63 16.08 -1.86
CA ARG A 55 -1.64 15.18 -2.48
C ARG A 55 -0.34 15.07 -1.69
N LEU A 56 0.09 16.16 -1.07
CA LEU A 56 1.35 16.27 -0.33
C LEU A 56 1.07 16.81 1.06
N GLN A 57 1.69 16.24 2.08
CA GLN A 57 1.59 16.66 3.47
C GLN A 57 2.99 16.62 4.09
N LEU A 58 3.37 17.67 4.81
CA LEU A 58 4.59 17.62 5.62
C LEU A 58 4.39 16.61 6.76
N LEU A 59 5.41 15.79 6.99
CA LEU A 59 5.37 14.80 8.08
C LEU A 59 5.57 15.49 9.42
N THR A 60 4.68 15.19 10.37
CA THR A 60 4.87 15.54 11.78
C THR A 60 5.60 14.38 12.47
N PRO A 61 6.64 14.66 13.29
CA PRO A 61 7.30 13.61 14.06
C PRO A 61 6.32 12.79 14.90
N PHE A 62 6.47 11.47 14.88
CA PHE A 62 5.64 10.58 15.70
C PHE A 62 5.95 10.75 17.19
N THR A 63 4.91 10.69 18.02
CA THR A 63 5.05 10.68 19.48
C THR A 63 5.68 9.36 19.94
N PRO A 64 6.78 9.39 20.71
CA PRO A 64 7.40 8.17 21.25
C PRO A 64 6.43 7.36 22.13
N LEU A 65 6.40 6.04 21.95
CA LEU A 65 5.49 5.14 22.68
C LEU A 65 5.92 4.83 24.13
N GLY A 66 7.17 5.14 24.48
CA GLY A 66 7.82 4.70 25.71
C GLY A 66 8.24 3.22 25.66
N ASN A 67 8.65 2.69 26.82
CA ASN A 67 9.11 1.29 26.93
C ASN A 67 7.98 0.32 27.30
N ASP A 68 6.88 0.83 27.86
CA ASP A 68 5.76 0.03 28.34
C ASP A 68 4.46 0.36 27.59
N ILE A 69 3.79 -0.70 27.12
CA ILE A 69 2.48 -0.63 26.47
C ILE A 69 1.48 -1.38 27.35
N SER A 70 0.66 -0.63 28.07
CA SER A 70 -0.46 -1.16 28.87
C SER A 70 -1.79 -0.65 28.33
N GLY A 71 -2.86 -1.43 28.54
CA GLY A 71 -4.21 -1.05 28.13
C GLY A 71 -4.48 -1.00 26.62
N ALA A 72 -3.54 -1.48 25.79
CA ALA A 72 -3.73 -1.48 24.34
C ALA A 72 -4.89 -2.37 23.90
N LYS A 73 -5.62 -1.93 22.88
CA LYS A 73 -6.72 -2.68 22.28
C LYS A 73 -6.26 -3.41 21.03
N LEU A 74 -6.70 -4.65 20.88
CA LEU A 74 -6.57 -5.37 19.60
C LEU A 74 -7.40 -4.65 18.54
N LEU A 75 -6.74 -4.08 17.53
CA LEU A 75 -7.40 -3.43 16.40
C LEU A 75 -7.96 -4.48 15.43
N ILE A 76 -7.09 -5.39 15.00
CA ILE A 76 -7.45 -6.53 14.16
C ILE A 76 -6.51 -7.70 14.42
N LYS A 77 -7.06 -8.92 14.39
CA LYS A 77 -6.30 -10.15 14.24
C LYS A 77 -6.43 -10.59 12.79
N ALA A 78 -5.38 -10.42 12.00
CA ALA A 78 -5.36 -10.84 10.61
C ALA A 78 -5.36 -12.38 10.53
N PHE A 79 -6.21 -12.93 9.66
CA PHE A 79 -6.30 -14.37 9.42
C PHE A 79 -5.57 -14.74 8.14
N GLY A 80 -4.62 -15.67 8.23
CA GLY A 80 -3.85 -16.13 7.08
C GLY A 80 -3.04 -15.01 6.42
N LYS A 81 -2.98 -15.03 5.09
CA LYS A 81 -2.10 -14.16 4.30
C LYS A 81 -2.48 -12.67 4.45
N CYS A 82 -1.56 -11.87 4.99
CA CYS A 82 -1.69 -10.42 5.08
C CYS A 82 -0.48 -9.74 4.43
N THR A 83 -0.61 -9.32 3.17
CA THR A 83 0.46 -8.67 2.40
C THR A 83 0.48 -7.16 2.66
N THR A 84 1.50 -6.46 2.18
CA THR A 84 1.50 -4.99 2.18
C THR A 84 0.31 -4.39 1.43
N ASP A 85 -0.24 -5.07 0.42
CA ASP A 85 -1.47 -4.62 -0.26
C ASP A 85 -2.72 -4.82 0.60
N HIS A 86 -2.74 -5.78 1.53
CA HIS A 86 -3.82 -5.89 2.51
C HIS A 86 -3.75 -4.82 3.60
N ILE A 87 -2.54 -4.33 3.90
CA ILE A 87 -2.28 -3.28 4.91
C ILE A 87 -2.47 -1.89 4.31
N SER A 88 -1.82 -1.58 3.18
CA SER A 88 -1.90 -0.29 2.49
C SER A 88 -2.00 -0.53 0.98
N MET A 89 -3.24 -0.47 0.48
CA MET A 89 -3.57 -0.79 -0.90
C MET A 89 -2.95 0.20 -1.90
N ALA A 90 -2.60 -0.28 -3.09
CA ALA A 90 -2.20 0.56 -4.23
C ALA A 90 -3.42 1.10 -5.01
N GLY A 91 -3.33 1.14 -6.34
CA GLY A 91 -4.41 1.58 -7.22
C GLY A 91 -4.82 3.03 -6.96
N PRO A 92 -6.10 3.32 -6.68
CA PRO A 92 -6.59 4.69 -6.48
C PRO A 92 -5.89 5.42 -5.32
N TRP A 93 -5.36 4.68 -4.35
CA TRP A 93 -4.65 5.24 -3.18
C TRP A 93 -3.27 5.80 -3.51
N LEU A 94 -2.67 5.44 -4.65
CA LEU A 94 -1.37 5.96 -5.07
C LEU A 94 -1.36 7.49 -5.20
N ARG A 95 -2.52 8.11 -5.44
CA ARG A 95 -2.65 9.57 -5.44
C ARG A 95 -2.29 10.19 -4.07
N PHE A 96 -2.49 9.47 -2.97
CA PHE A 96 -2.29 9.97 -1.61
C PHE A 96 -0.93 9.57 -1.00
N ARG A 97 -0.01 8.96 -1.77
CA ARG A 97 1.29 8.52 -1.23
C ARG A 97 2.13 9.64 -0.58
N GLY A 98 1.94 10.88 -1.00
CA GLY A 98 2.58 12.04 -0.40
C GLY A 98 1.81 12.65 0.77
N HIS A 99 0.61 12.16 1.08
CA HIS A 99 -0.29 12.70 2.09
C HIS A 99 -0.69 11.63 3.09
N LEU A 100 0.04 11.58 4.19
CA LEU A 100 -0.01 10.43 5.10
C LEU A 100 -1.36 10.27 5.81
N ASP A 101 -2.04 11.34 6.21
CA ASP A 101 -3.37 11.22 6.82
C ASP A 101 -4.45 10.70 5.84
N ASN A 102 -4.38 11.09 4.57
CA ASN A 102 -5.33 10.67 3.54
C ASN A 102 -5.12 9.21 3.14
N ILE A 103 -3.87 8.76 3.01
CA ILE A 103 -3.59 7.36 2.65
C ILE A 103 -3.96 6.40 3.79
N SER A 104 -3.81 6.81 5.07
CA SER A 104 -4.22 6.01 6.24
C SER A 104 -5.70 5.60 6.25
N ASN A 105 -6.56 6.22 5.44
CA ASN A 105 -7.94 5.77 5.26
C ASN A 105 -8.06 4.42 4.54
N ASN A 106 -6.96 3.84 4.07
CA ASN A 106 -6.91 2.48 3.52
C ASN A 106 -6.24 1.47 4.47
N CYS A 107 -5.82 1.89 5.65
CA CYS A 107 -5.08 1.05 6.59
C CYS A 107 -5.89 -0.21 6.95
N LEU A 108 -5.33 -1.37 6.61
CA LEU A 108 -5.84 -2.72 6.89
C LEU A 108 -7.24 -3.03 6.35
N ILE A 109 -7.75 -2.27 5.39
CA ILE A 109 -9.09 -2.52 4.82
C ILE A 109 -9.15 -3.86 4.07
N GLY A 110 -8.01 -4.34 3.55
CA GLY A 110 -7.89 -5.63 2.85
C GLY A 110 -7.58 -6.81 3.77
N ALA A 111 -7.25 -6.58 5.04
CA ALA A 111 -6.93 -7.65 5.98
C ALA A 111 -8.20 -8.40 6.41
N VAL A 112 -8.14 -9.74 6.40
CA VAL A 112 -9.25 -10.58 6.84
C VAL A 112 -9.26 -10.68 8.37
N ASN A 113 -10.35 -10.29 9.02
CA ASN A 113 -10.48 -10.38 10.47
C ASN A 113 -10.76 -11.83 10.91
N ALA A 114 -9.92 -12.39 11.79
CA ALA A 114 -10.03 -13.77 12.27
C ALA A 114 -11.33 -14.08 13.03
N PHE A 115 -11.97 -13.10 13.65
CA PHE A 115 -13.20 -13.33 14.43
C PHE A 115 -14.46 -13.42 13.57
N GLY A 116 -14.48 -12.75 12.41
CA GLY A 116 -15.66 -12.63 11.56
C GLY A 116 -15.46 -13.06 10.11
N GLN A 117 -14.22 -13.39 9.72
CA GLN A 117 -13.83 -13.78 8.36
C GLN A 117 -14.25 -12.76 7.29
N LYS A 118 -14.24 -11.47 7.66
CA LYS A 118 -14.59 -10.32 6.80
C LYS A 118 -13.44 -9.32 6.76
N THR A 119 -13.30 -8.63 5.64
CA THR A 119 -12.37 -7.50 5.47
C THR A 119 -13.03 -6.20 5.90
N ASN A 120 -12.23 -5.23 6.36
CA ASN A 120 -12.68 -3.91 6.81
C ASN A 120 -13.89 -3.92 7.79
N PHE A 121 -13.94 -4.91 8.67
CA PHE A 121 -15.05 -5.09 9.60
C PHE A 121 -14.55 -5.61 10.95
N VAL A 122 -14.38 -4.69 11.90
CA VAL A 122 -13.86 -4.95 13.24
C VAL A 122 -14.78 -4.38 14.30
N LYS A 123 -14.74 -4.94 15.51
CA LYS A 123 -15.55 -4.47 16.63
C LYS A 123 -14.82 -3.34 17.36
N ASN A 124 -15.43 -2.16 17.40
CA ASN A 124 -14.98 -1.08 18.25
C ASN A 124 -15.28 -1.43 19.72
N GLN A 125 -14.24 -1.81 20.46
CA GLN A 125 -14.31 -2.13 21.89
C GLN A 125 -14.70 -0.99 22.83
N ILE A 126 -14.80 0.28 22.37
CA ILE A 126 -15.38 1.38 23.15
C ILE A 126 -16.92 1.32 23.07
N THR A 127 -17.48 1.25 21.86
CA THR A 127 -18.94 1.34 21.66
C THR A 127 -19.63 -0.01 21.64
N GLY A 128 -18.91 -1.06 21.27
CA GLY A 128 -19.44 -2.40 21.02
C GLY A 128 -19.90 -2.65 19.58
N ASP A 129 -19.93 -1.61 18.74
CA ASP A 129 -20.38 -1.69 17.35
C ASP A 129 -19.29 -2.22 16.41
N TYR A 130 -19.69 -2.61 15.21
CA TYR A 130 -18.76 -2.95 14.14
C TYR A 130 -18.58 -1.80 13.15
N GLY A 131 -17.37 -1.62 12.64
CA GLY A 131 -17.04 -0.59 11.67
C GLY A 131 -15.78 -0.90 10.87
N GLY A 132 -15.37 0.07 10.05
CA GLY A 132 -14.13 0.01 9.29
C GLY A 132 -12.90 0.00 10.20
N VAL A 133 -11.81 -0.61 9.72
CA VAL A 133 -10.54 -0.66 10.46
C VAL A 133 -9.94 0.73 10.66
N PRO A 134 -9.84 1.60 9.63
CA PRO A 134 -9.35 2.98 9.80
C PRO A 134 -10.21 3.80 10.75
N ASP A 135 -11.54 3.71 10.63
CA ASP A 135 -12.47 4.46 11.50
C ASP A 135 -12.31 4.05 12.97
N THR A 136 -12.18 2.74 13.21
CA THR A 136 -11.96 2.20 14.56
C THR A 136 -10.60 2.61 15.12
N ALA A 137 -9.54 2.59 14.30
CA ALA A 137 -8.21 3.05 14.68
C ALA A 137 -8.22 4.54 15.06
N ARG A 138 -8.88 5.39 14.27
CA ARG A 138 -9.04 6.82 14.55
C ARG A 138 -9.83 7.06 15.84
N ALA A 139 -10.90 6.29 16.07
CA ALA A 139 -11.66 6.37 17.33
C ALA A 139 -10.80 6.03 18.55
N TYR A 140 -9.95 5.00 18.46
CA TYR A 140 -9.00 4.66 19.52
C TYR A 140 -7.95 5.72 19.74
N LYS A 141 -7.36 6.27 18.68
CA LYS A 141 -6.41 7.38 18.80
C LYS A 141 -7.04 8.61 19.45
N ALA A 142 -8.25 8.99 19.04
CA ALA A 142 -8.98 10.11 19.62
C ALA A 142 -9.25 9.92 21.11
N ALA A 143 -9.44 8.67 21.55
CA ALA A 143 -9.59 8.30 22.96
C ALA A 143 -8.25 8.10 23.71
N GLY A 144 -7.10 8.32 23.07
CA GLY A 144 -5.78 8.08 23.65
C GLY A 144 -5.45 6.60 23.88
N ILE A 145 -6.15 5.69 23.19
CA ILE A 145 -6.02 4.25 23.35
C ILE A 145 -4.98 3.72 22.35
N LYS A 146 -3.90 3.12 22.88
CA LYS A 146 -2.91 2.40 22.07
C LYS A 146 -3.55 1.17 21.42
N THR A 147 -3.08 0.80 20.23
CA THR A 147 -3.59 -0.37 19.50
C THR A 147 -2.49 -1.37 19.20
N VAL A 148 -2.89 -2.62 18.96
CA VAL A 148 -2.01 -3.68 18.44
C VAL A 148 -2.70 -4.41 17.30
N VAL A 149 -1.90 -4.83 16.32
CA VAL A 149 -2.31 -5.73 15.25
C VAL A 149 -1.66 -7.08 15.48
N VAL A 150 -2.42 -8.16 15.39
CA VAL A 150 -1.90 -9.51 15.48
C VAL A 150 -1.92 -10.11 14.09
N GLY A 151 -0.74 -10.34 13.52
CA GLY A 151 -0.56 -11.03 12.24
C GLY A 151 -0.52 -12.55 12.39
N ASP A 152 -0.67 -13.22 11.25
CA ASP A 152 -0.40 -14.65 11.10
C ASP A 152 1.02 -14.85 10.52
N HIS A 153 1.29 -15.98 9.87
CA HIS A 153 2.56 -16.24 9.20
C HIS A 153 2.88 -15.23 8.07
N ASN A 154 4.15 -14.78 8.01
CA ASN A 154 4.68 -13.87 6.98
C ASN A 154 3.86 -12.57 6.79
N TYR A 155 3.41 -11.99 7.91
CA TYR A 155 2.69 -10.72 7.92
C TYR A 155 3.53 -9.59 7.29
N GLY A 156 2.95 -8.85 6.35
CA GLY A 156 3.64 -7.80 5.59
C GLY A 156 4.39 -8.31 4.35
N GLU A 157 4.09 -9.52 3.86
CA GLU A 157 4.65 -10.03 2.61
C GLU A 157 4.40 -9.08 1.43
N GLY A 158 5.37 -8.96 0.52
CA GLY A 158 5.16 -8.35 -0.79
C GLY A 158 5.96 -7.07 -1.00
N SER A 159 5.33 -6.07 -1.63
CA SER A 159 6.01 -4.87 -2.12
C SER A 159 6.57 -4.00 -0.99
N SER A 160 7.73 -3.38 -1.20
CA SER A 160 8.24 -2.37 -0.27
C SER A 160 7.32 -1.14 -0.26
N ARG A 161 6.62 -0.93 0.86
CA ARG A 161 5.78 0.25 1.13
C ARG A 161 5.89 0.61 2.61
N GLU A 162 6.65 1.66 2.90
CA GLU A 162 6.75 2.22 4.26
C GLU A 162 5.39 2.69 4.81
N HIS A 163 4.43 3.03 3.94
CA HIS A 163 3.06 3.36 4.33
C HIS A 163 2.39 2.24 5.14
N ALA A 164 2.68 0.97 4.83
CA ALA A 164 2.18 -0.16 5.61
C ALA A 164 2.69 -0.19 7.07
N ALA A 165 3.78 0.54 7.38
CA ALA A 165 4.28 0.75 8.73
C ALA A 165 3.88 2.10 9.32
N MET A 166 3.78 3.15 8.50
CA MET A 166 3.43 4.49 8.96
C MET A 166 1.93 4.66 9.26
N GLU A 167 1.04 4.10 8.44
CA GLU A 167 -0.41 4.28 8.61
C GLU A 167 -0.94 3.71 9.93
N PRO A 168 -0.53 2.53 10.41
CA PRO A 168 -0.95 2.04 11.73
C PRO A 168 -0.46 2.91 12.91
N SER A 169 0.51 3.80 12.66
CA SER A 169 1.07 4.71 13.67
C SER A 169 0.29 6.03 13.77
N ILE A 170 -0.78 6.20 12.97
CA ILE A 170 -1.62 7.41 12.87
C ILE A 170 -3.06 7.07 13.22
#